data_AF-A0A1Q7EDF9-F1
#
_entry.id   AF-A0A1Q7EDF9-F1
#
_cell.length_a   1.000
_cell.length_b   1.000
_cell.length_c   1.000
_cell.angle_alpha   90.00
_cell.angle_beta   90.00
_cell.angle_gamma   90.00
#
_symmetry.space_group_name_H-M   'P 1'
#
loop_
_entity.id
_entity.type
_entity.pdbx_description
1 polymer ?
#
loop_
_entity_poly.entity_id
_entity_poly.type
_entity_poly.pdbx_seq_one_letter_code
_entity_poly.pdbx_strand_id
1 'polypeptide(L)' 'MVFGPDGRTVAFQEKLLTNQYGRLRDVYEIASGEFLVLTSNRDGRGQPVPDDDRVLLVTLR' A
#
# COMPACT_ATOMS: atom_id res chain seq x y z
N MET A 1 -0.99 5.78 8.91
CA MET A 1 -1.60 6.42 10.09
C MET A 1 -0.47 6.73 11.06
N VAL A 2 -0.44 7.93 11.63
CA VAL A 2 0.53 8.34 12.65
C VAL A 2 -0.24 8.58 13.95
N PHE A 3 0.25 8.01 15.05
CA PHE A 3 -0.33 8.21 16.37
C PHE A 3 0.34 9.39 17.08
N GLY A 4 -0.44 10.09 17.89
CA GLY A 4 0.09 11.09 18.82
C GLY A 4 0.90 10.44 19.95
N PRO A 5 1.63 11.24 20.75
CA PRO A 5 2.47 10.74 21.84
C PRO A 5 1.71 9.95 22.92
N ASP A 6 0.40 10.16 23.01
CA ASP A 6 -0.51 9.48 23.94
C ASP A 6 -0.89 8.05 23.48
N GLY A 7 -0.51 7.66 22.27
CA GLY A 7 -0.87 6.37 21.65
C GLY A 7 -2.35 6.18 21.40
N ARG A 8 -3.17 7.23 21.55
CA ARG A 8 -4.64 7.19 21.45
C ARG A 8 -5.17 8.13 20.39
N THR A 9 -4.50 9.25 20.18
CA THR A 9 -4.87 10.23 19.19
C THR A 9 -4.31 9.83 17.83
N VAL A 10 -5.13 9.93 16.78
CA VAL A 10 -4.65 9.84 15.39
C VAL A 10 -4.19 11.23 14.96
N ALA A 11 -2.89 11.39 14.78
CA ALA A 11 -2.28 12.64 14.32
C ALA A 11 -2.37 12.81 12.80
N PHE A 12 -2.30 11.70 12.05
CA PHE A 12 -2.40 11.72 10.59
C PHE A 12 -2.93 10.39 10.05
N GLN A 13 -3.72 10.45 8.99
CA GLN A 13 -4.12 9.29 8.19
C GLN A 13 -4.36 9.71 6.74
N GLU A 14 -3.96 8.83 5.81
CA GLU A 14 -4.20 8.99 4.38
C GLU A 14 -4.70 7.66 3.82
N LYS A 15 -5.61 7.74 2.84
CA LYS A 15 -6.04 6.58 2.06
C LYS A 15 -5.24 6.55 0.77
N LEU A 16 -4.39 5.54 0.62
CA LEU A 16 -3.60 5.32 -0.58
C LEU A 16 -4.17 4.19 -1.44
N LEU A 17 -3.92 4.24 -2.75
CA LEU A 17 -4.16 3.16 -3.73
C LEU A 17 -5.60 2.61 -3.80
N THR A 18 -6.58 3.32 -3.25
CA THR A 18 -7.96 2.82 -3.11
C THR A 18 -8.55 2.48 -4.47
N ASN A 19 -8.85 1.19 -4.70
CA ASN A 19 -9.39 0.64 -5.94
C ASN A 19 -8.55 0.90 -7.21
N GLN A 20 -7.25 1.21 -7.08
CA GLN A 20 -6.41 1.54 -8.23
C GLN A 20 -5.70 0.33 -8.86
N TYR A 21 -5.29 -0.63 -8.04
CA TYR A 21 -4.44 -1.76 -8.47
C TYR A 21 -5.02 -3.14 -8.11
N GLY A 22 -6.29 -3.19 -7.71
CA GLY A 22 -6.93 -4.43 -7.26
C GLY A 22 -6.40 -4.88 -5.89
N ARG A 23 -6.04 -6.16 -5.79
CA ARG A 23 -5.61 -6.79 -4.55
C ARG A 23 -4.18 -6.41 -4.20
N LEU A 24 -4.00 -5.87 -3.01
CA LEU A 24 -2.69 -5.62 -2.40
C LEU A 24 -2.35 -6.76 -1.44
N ARG A 25 -1.08 -7.17 -1.40
CA ARG A 25 -0.62 -8.37 -0.68
C ARG A 25 0.34 -8.05 0.46
N ASP A 26 1.30 -7.17 0.19
CA ASP A 26 2.39 -6.90 1.12
C ASP A 26 2.89 -5.45 0.97
N VAL A 27 3.54 -4.95 2.02
CA VAL A 27 4.12 -3.61 2.08
C VAL A 27 5.45 -3.66 2.83
N TYR A 28 6.46 -2.99 2.29
CA TYR A 28 7.77 -2.85 2.91
C TYR A 28 8.23 -1.39 2.84
N GLU A 29 8.60 -0.81 3.97
CA GLU A 29 9.19 0.53 4.04
C GLU A 29 10.69 0.44 3.74
N ILE A 30 11.17 1.25 2.79
CA ILE A 30 12.60 1.33 2.45
C ILE A 30 13.29 2.44 3.25
N ALA A 31 14.62 2.43 3.27
CA ALA A 31 15.42 3.34 4.11
C ALA A 31 15.18 4.84 3.84
N SER A 32 14.71 5.20 2.65
CA SER A 32 14.35 6.57 2.26
C SER A 32 12.93 6.99 2.67
N GLY A 33 12.15 6.08 3.26
CA GLY A 33 10.81 6.34 3.81
C GLY A 33 9.67 6.10 2.82
N GLU A 34 9.94 5.74 1.57
CA GLU A 34 8.89 5.25 0.65
C GLU A 34 8.51 3.79 0.96
N PHE A 35 7.40 3.37 0.37
CA PHE A 35 6.87 2.02 0.52
C PHE A 35 6.92 1.27 -0.80
N LEU A 36 7.45 0.04 -0.78
CA LEU A 36 7.24 -0.95 -1.81
C LEU A 36 5.96 -1.71 -1.51
N VAL A 37 5.00 -1.69 -2.43
CA VAL A 37 3.71 -2.38 -2.30
C VAL A 37 3.57 -3.44 -3.39
N LEU A 38 3.20 -4.66 -3.01
CA LEU A 38 2.98 -5.77 -3.95
C LEU A 38 1.49 -5.92 -4.30
N THR A 39 1.17 -6.01 -5.60
CA THR A 39 -0.14 -6.50 -6.04
C THR A 39 -0.17 -8.02 -6.08
N SER A 40 -1.37 -8.62 -6.00
CA SER A 40 -1.55 -10.08 -6.08
C SER A 40 -2.89 -10.42 -6.71
N ASN A 41 -3.07 -9.95 -7.95
CA ASN A 41 -4.27 -10.15 -8.74
C ASN A 41 -4.29 -11.53 -9.42
N ARG A 42 -3.14 -12.17 -9.60
CA ARG A 42 -3.00 -13.52 -10.18
C ARG A 42 -3.09 -14.66 -9.16
N ASP A 43 -3.51 -14.39 -7.93
CA ASP A 43 -3.62 -15.40 -6.85
C ASP A 43 -4.88 -16.28 -6.91
N GLY A 44 -5.65 -16.18 -8.01
CA GLY A 44 -6.90 -16.91 -8.21
C GLY A 44 -8.14 -16.24 -7.64
N ARG A 45 -8.03 -15.08 -6.98
CA ARG A 45 -9.18 -14.32 -6.42
C ARG A 45 -9.38 -12.94 -7.07
N GLY A 46 -8.47 -12.53 -7.96
CA GLY A 46 -8.52 -11.24 -8.65
C GLY A 46 -9.09 -11.33 -10.07
N GLN A 47 -9.16 -10.17 -10.72
CA GLN A 47 -9.40 -10.00 -12.15
C GLN A 47 -8.10 -9.41 -12.76
N PRO A 48 -7.10 -10.25 -13.05
CA PRO A 48 -5.77 -9.78 -13.42
C PRO A 48 -5.77 -9.08 -14.79
N VAL A 49 -4.96 -8.03 -14.91
CA VAL A 49 -4.64 -7.39 -16.20
C VAL A 49 -3.30 -7.92 -16.74
N PRO A 50 -2.94 -7.65 -18.02
CA PRO A 50 -1.70 -8.13 -18.61
C PRO A 50 -0.43 -7.76 -17.82
N ASP A 51 -0.41 -6.57 -17.22
CA ASP A 51 0.75 -6.05 -16.48
C ASP A 51 0.78 -6.45 -14.99
N ASP A 52 -0.12 -7.34 -14.54
CA ASP A 52 -0.04 -7.89 -13.18
C ASP A 52 1.00 -9.01 -13.07
N ASP A 53 1.56 -9.29 -11.90
CA ASP A 53 1.51 -8.49 -10.68
C ASP A 53 2.62 -7.41 -10.69
N ARG A 54 2.48 -6.38 -9.86
CA ARG A 54 3.35 -5.18 -9.85
C ARG A 54 4.00 -4.97 -8.49
N VAL A 55 5.20 -4.37 -8.50
CA VAL A 55 5.83 -3.73 -7.35
C VAL A 55 5.67 -2.22 -7.52
N LEU A 56 4.97 -1.56 -6.61
CA LEU A 56 4.70 -0.12 -6.65
C LEU A 56 5.60 0.59 -5.65
N LEU A 57 6.20 1.72 -6.04
CA LEU A 57 6.85 2.65 -5.11
C LEU A 57 5.83 3.73 -4.73
N VAL A 58 5.58 3.92 -3.43
CA VAL A 58 4.54 4.80 -2.91
C VAL A 58 5.12 5.75 -1.87
N THR A 59 4.83 7.03 -2.02
CA THR A 59 5.17 8.08 -1.04
C THR A 59 3.93 8.50 -0.26
N LEU A 60 4.13 8.89 1.00
CA LEU A 60 3.11 9.61 1.78
C LEU A 60 3.10 11.08 1.35
N ARG A 61 1.93 11.72 1.44
CA ARG A 61 1.77 13.16 1.18
C ARG A 61 1.55 13.96 2.46
#